data_AF-A0A2P1PSC5-F1
#
_entry.id   AF-A0A2P1PSC5-F1
#
_cell.length_a   1.000
_cell.length_b   1.000
_cell.length_c   1.000
_cell.angle_alpha   90.00
_cell.angle_beta   90.00
_cell.angle_gamma   90.00
#
_symmetry.space_group_name_H-M   'P 1'
#
loop_
_entity.id
_entity.type
_entity.pdbx_description
1 polymer ?
#
loop_
_entity_poly.entity_id
_entity_poly.type
_entity_poly.pdbx_seq_one_letter_code
_entity_poly.pdbx_strand_id
1 'polypeptide(L)'
;MISISYGNLLEARAEALVNAVNIVGVMGKGIALAFKERFPKNYRLYAAACKVREVRTGQMFVTVVRELGDPHWIVNFPTKQHWRAPSRMEWIVDGLHDLRRLLIEQMVASVAIPALGAGNGGLPWAAVREQIELALGDLEIDILLFAPME
;
A
#
# COMPACT_ATOMS: atom_id res chain seq x y z
N MET A 1 8.57 13.88 6.40
CA MET A 1 7.51 14.39 7.30
C MET A 1 6.26 13.52 7.13
N ILE A 2 5.65 13.03 8.21
CA ILE A 2 4.39 12.29 8.15
C ILE A 2 3.22 13.22 8.46
N SER A 3 2.27 13.32 7.54
CA SER A 3 1.06 14.14 7.68
C SER A 3 -0.17 13.25 7.63
N ILE A 4 -0.99 13.29 8.69
CA ILE A 4 -2.28 12.60 8.72
C ILE A 4 -3.23 13.29 7.74
N SER A 5 -3.81 12.50 6.83
CA SER A 5 -4.74 12.94 5.80
C SER A 5 -6.06 12.18 5.88
N TYR A 6 -7.10 12.76 5.30
CA TYR A 6 -8.45 12.19 5.21
C TYR A 6 -8.98 12.31 3.78
N GLY A 7 -9.94 11.47 3.44
CA GLY A 7 -10.56 11.46 2.11
C GLY A 7 -9.99 10.39 1.18
N ASN A 8 -9.98 10.66 -0.12
CA ASN A 8 -9.66 9.66 -1.14
C ASN A 8 -8.15 9.60 -1.44
N LEU A 9 -7.50 8.50 -1.04
CA LEU A 9 -6.08 8.27 -1.30
C LEU A 9 -5.72 8.33 -2.80
N LEU A 10 -6.63 7.94 -3.70
CA LEU A 10 -6.38 7.96 -5.14
C LEU A 10 -6.25 9.37 -5.74
N GLU A 11 -6.66 10.39 -5.00
CA GLU A 11 -6.54 11.81 -5.38
C GLU A 11 -5.29 12.47 -4.78
N ALA A 12 -4.51 11.73 -3.98
CA ALA A 12 -3.27 12.22 -3.43
C ALA A 12 -2.26 12.55 -4.55
N ARG A 13 -1.70 13.75 -4.49
CA ARG A 13 -0.57 14.15 -5.33
C ARG A 13 0.72 13.64 -4.69
N ALA A 14 1.02 12.37 -4.96
CA ALA A 14 2.20 11.69 -4.48
C ALA A 14 2.78 10.80 -5.58
N GLU A 15 4.10 10.69 -5.63
CA GLU A 15 4.80 9.90 -6.65
C GLU A 15 4.49 8.40 -6.52
N ALA A 16 4.27 7.91 -5.30
CA ALA A 16 3.86 6.53 -5.03
C ALA A 16 2.52 6.44 -4.28
N LEU A 17 1.62 5.58 -4.76
CA LEU A 17 0.38 5.24 -4.06
C LEU A 17 0.41 3.81 -3.55
N VAL A 18 0.14 3.62 -2.26
CA VAL A 18 0.09 2.28 -1.64
C VAL A 18 -1.31 1.69 -1.71
N ASN A 19 -1.40 0.47 -2.23
CA ASN A 19 -2.62 -0.32 -2.35
C ASN A 19 -2.54 -1.53 -1.41
N ALA A 20 -3.45 -1.65 -0.44
CA ALA A 20 -3.51 -2.82 0.44
C ALA A 20 -4.17 -4.01 -0.27
N VAL A 21 -3.41 -5.09 -0.50
CA VAL A 21 -3.84 -6.25 -1.29
C VAL A 21 -3.76 -7.57 -0.51
N ASN A 22 -4.22 -8.65 -1.14
CA ASN A 22 -3.96 -10.04 -0.73
C ASN A 22 -2.91 -10.67 -1.67
N ILE A 23 -2.62 -11.98 -1.51
CA ILE A 23 -1.71 -12.70 -2.43
C ILE A 23 -2.43 -13.65 -3.40
N VAL A 24 -3.77 -13.67 -3.38
CA VAL A 24 -4.59 -14.55 -4.24
C VAL A 24 -5.16 -13.86 -5.48
N GLY A 25 -4.71 -12.64 -5.78
CA GLY A 25 -5.03 -11.96 -7.04
C GLY A 25 -6.42 -11.29 -7.09
N VAL A 26 -7.09 -11.10 -5.95
CA VAL A 26 -8.44 -10.52 -5.91
C VAL A 26 -8.42 -9.08 -5.40
N MET A 27 -8.99 -8.15 -6.17
CA MET A 27 -9.25 -6.77 -5.74
C MET A 27 -10.76 -6.51 -5.85
N GLY A 28 -11.50 -6.86 -4.79
CA GLY A 28 -12.97 -6.94 -4.85
C GLY A 28 -13.74 -6.02 -3.89
N LYS A 29 -13.06 -5.33 -2.97
CA LYS A 29 -13.70 -4.39 -2.04
C LYS A 29 -12.71 -3.36 -1.49
N GLY A 30 -13.25 -2.28 -0.92
CA GLY A 30 -12.49 -1.21 -0.30
C GLY A 30 -11.49 -0.57 -1.26
N ILE A 31 -10.36 -0.10 -0.72
CA ILE A 31 -9.35 0.61 -1.50
C ILE A 31 -8.82 -0.21 -2.69
N ALA A 32 -8.65 -1.53 -2.54
CA ALA A 32 -8.17 -2.40 -3.61
C ALA A 32 -9.09 -2.39 -4.84
N LEU A 33 -10.42 -2.36 -4.64
CA LEU A 33 -11.36 -2.26 -5.76
C LEU A 33 -11.19 -0.93 -6.50
N ALA A 34 -11.07 0.16 -5.76
CA ALA A 34 -10.86 1.48 -6.35
C ALA A 34 -9.54 1.57 -7.14
N PHE A 35 -8.46 0.94 -6.65
CA PHE A 35 -7.20 0.79 -7.43
C PHE A 35 -7.39 -0.06 -8.69
N LYS A 36 -8.19 -1.13 -8.65
CA LYS A 36 -8.48 -1.96 -9.83
C LYS A 36 -9.21 -1.17 -10.91
N GLU A 37 -10.18 -0.34 -10.52
CA GLU A 37 -10.96 0.50 -11.43
C GLU A 37 -10.11 1.64 -12.01
N ARG A 38 -9.32 2.30 -11.17
CA ARG A 38 -8.46 3.43 -11.57
C ARG A 38 -7.22 2.99 -12.37
N PHE A 39 -6.59 1.89 -11.99
CA PHE A 39 -5.33 1.41 -12.57
C PHE A 39 -5.46 -0.03 -13.12
N PRO A 40 -6.20 -0.24 -14.22
CA PRO A 40 -6.47 -1.58 -14.75
C PRO A 40 -5.21 -2.32 -15.18
N LYS A 41 -4.16 -1.61 -15.61
CA LYS A 41 -2.85 -2.21 -15.94
C LYS A 41 -2.14 -2.75 -14.70
N ASN A 42 -2.13 -2.00 -13.59
CA ASN A 42 -1.61 -2.47 -12.30
C ASN A 42 -2.31 -3.77 -11.88
N TYR A 43 -3.66 -3.79 -11.96
CA TYR A 43 -4.42 -4.99 -11.59
C TYR A 43 -4.06 -6.21 -12.44
N ARG A 44 -3.93 -6.08 -13.78
CA ARG A 44 -3.55 -7.19 -14.66
C ARG A 44 -2.18 -7.77 -14.29
N LEU A 45 -1.19 -6.91 -14.03
CA LEU A 45 0.16 -7.33 -13.65
C LEU A 45 0.16 -8.02 -12.28
N TYR A 46 -0.52 -7.42 -11.29
CA TYR A 46 -0.68 -8.01 -9.95
C TYR A 46 -1.37 -9.37 -9.99
N ALA A 47 -2.46 -9.51 -10.75
CA ALA A 47 -3.20 -10.77 -10.85
C ALA A 47 -2.36 -11.87 -11.51
N ALA A 48 -1.58 -11.52 -12.54
CA ALA A 48 -0.65 -12.45 -13.17
C ALA A 48 0.46 -12.91 -12.20
N ALA A 49 1.06 -11.97 -11.47
CA ALA A 49 2.09 -12.26 -10.46
C ALA A 49 1.56 -13.15 -9.31
N CYS A 50 0.31 -12.93 -8.87
CA CYS A 50 -0.33 -13.79 -7.88
C CYS A 50 -0.49 -15.24 -8.40
N LYS A 51 -0.86 -15.41 -9.68
CA LYS A 51 -1.05 -16.73 -10.30
C LYS A 51 0.23 -17.57 -10.29
N VAL A 52 1.39 -16.92 -10.43
CA VAL A 52 2.71 -17.56 -10.38
C VAL A 52 3.38 -17.48 -9.00
N ARG A 53 2.66 -17.05 -7.96
CA ARG A 53 3.11 -16.98 -6.56
C ARG A 53 4.31 -16.06 -6.31
N GLU A 54 4.42 -15.01 -7.11
CA GLU A 54 5.44 -13.95 -6.93
C GLU A 54 5.04 -12.97 -5.83
N VAL A 55 3.75 -12.73 -5.62
CA VAL A 55 3.27 -11.83 -4.55
C VAL A 55 3.26 -12.57 -3.21
N ARG A 56 3.92 -12.00 -2.20
CA ARG A 56 4.07 -12.59 -0.86
C ARG A 56 3.88 -11.52 0.22
N THR A 57 3.34 -11.92 1.37
CA THR A 57 3.29 -11.04 2.55
C THR A 57 4.70 -10.64 2.98
N GLY A 58 4.87 -9.39 3.38
CA GLY A 58 6.18 -8.82 3.70
C GLY A 58 7.00 -8.32 2.50
N GLN A 59 6.49 -8.49 1.27
CA GLN A 59 7.18 -8.04 0.05
C GLN A 59 6.24 -7.19 -0.81
N MET A 60 6.70 -6.00 -1.19
CA MET A 60 5.95 -5.09 -2.04
C MET A 60 5.95 -5.60 -3.48
N PHE A 61 4.78 -5.62 -4.09
CA PHE A 61 4.66 -5.83 -5.54
C PHE A 61 4.40 -4.49 -6.23
N VAL A 62 5.38 -3.99 -6.97
CA VAL A 62 5.34 -2.63 -7.53
C VAL A 62 5.13 -2.64 -9.03
N THR A 63 4.28 -1.74 -9.50
CA THR A 63 4.11 -1.48 -10.93
C THR A 63 4.37 -0.02 -11.25
N VAL A 64 4.92 0.22 -12.43
CA VAL A 64 5.20 1.58 -12.94
C VAL A 64 4.01 2.09 -13.73
N VAL A 65 3.59 3.31 -13.40
CA VAL A 65 2.61 4.09 -14.16
C VAL A 65 3.37 4.95 -15.16
N ARG A 66 2.97 4.90 -16.44
CA ARG A 66 3.65 5.61 -17.54
C ARG A 66 2.70 6.65 -18.11
N GLU A 67 2.18 7.50 -17.24
CA GLU A 67 1.31 8.62 -17.58
C GLU A 67 2.05 9.93 -17.27
N LEU A 68 1.58 11.06 -17.81
CA LEU A 68 2.15 12.37 -17.51
C LEU A 68 1.72 12.79 -16.10
N GLY A 69 2.69 12.96 -15.21
CA GLY A 69 2.47 13.36 -13.81
C GLY A 69 2.30 12.19 -12.85
N ASP A 70 1.90 12.51 -11.63
CA ASP A 70 1.78 11.54 -10.54
C ASP A 70 0.49 10.71 -10.62
N PRO A 71 0.52 9.45 -10.11
CA PRO A 71 1.69 8.78 -9.51
C PRO A 71 2.58 8.11 -10.57
N HIS A 72 3.86 7.93 -10.24
CA HIS A 72 4.80 7.11 -11.02
C HIS A 72 4.77 5.62 -10.60
N TRP A 73 4.42 5.33 -9.34
CA TRP A 73 4.42 3.97 -8.80
C TRP A 73 3.10 3.61 -8.11
N ILE A 74 2.62 2.39 -8.39
CA ILE A 74 1.61 1.72 -7.56
C ILE A 74 2.30 0.64 -6.76
N VAL A 75 2.28 0.78 -5.43
CA VAL A 75 2.88 -0.17 -4.50
C VAL A 75 1.79 -1.07 -3.92
N ASN A 76 1.69 -2.30 -4.41
CA ASN A 76 0.73 -3.27 -3.89
C ASN A 76 1.33 -3.93 -2.64
N PHE A 77 0.83 -3.53 -1.48
CA PHE A 77 1.25 -3.96 -0.15
C PHE A 77 0.41 -5.17 0.31
N PRO A 78 0.99 -6.39 0.38
CA PRO A 78 0.22 -7.58 0.72
C PRO A 78 -0.01 -7.68 2.23
N THR A 79 -1.16 -7.17 2.66
CA THR A 79 -1.63 -7.18 4.06
C THR A 79 -2.39 -8.45 4.43
N LYS A 80 -2.61 -9.38 3.49
CA LYS A 80 -3.39 -10.60 3.68
C LYS A 80 -2.89 -11.74 2.80
N GLN A 81 -2.98 -12.97 3.29
CA GLN A 81 -2.82 -14.14 2.43
C GLN A 81 -4.08 -14.40 1.61
N HIS A 82 -5.24 -14.57 2.27
CA HIS A 82 -6.52 -14.72 1.61
C HIS A 82 -7.46 -13.56 1.96
N TRP A 83 -8.28 -13.09 1.02
CA TRP A 83 -9.14 -11.92 1.23
C TRP A 83 -10.19 -12.11 2.34
N ARG A 84 -10.58 -13.37 2.63
CA ARG A 84 -11.48 -13.76 3.73
C ARG A 84 -10.83 -13.77 5.11
N ALA A 85 -9.50 -13.90 5.18
CA ALA A 85 -8.78 -13.96 6.45
C ALA A 85 -8.48 -12.55 7.00
N PRO A 86 -8.30 -12.39 8.33
CA PRO A 86 -7.83 -11.12 8.90
C PRO A 86 -6.39 -10.81 8.46
N SER A 87 -5.98 -9.56 8.63
CA SER A 87 -4.58 -9.16 8.50
C SER A 87 -3.80 -9.54 9.76
N ARG A 88 -2.47 -9.54 9.69
CA ARG A 88 -1.59 -9.76 10.84
C ARG A 88 -0.56 -8.66 10.92
N MET A 89 -0.21 -8.25 12.15
CA MET A 89 0.76 -7.19 12.37
C MET A 89 2.15 -7.56 11.80
N GLU A 90 2.54 -8.84 11.88
CA GLU A 90 3.79 -9.35 11.29
C GLU A 90 3.92 -8.96 9.81
N TRP A 91 2.86 -9.09 9.01
CA TRP A 91 2.87 -8.75 7.59
C TRP A 91 2.95 -7.24 7.33
N ILE A 92 2.46 -6.43 8.28
CA ILE A 92 2.56 -4.97 8.19
C ILE A 92 3.99 -4.54 8.49
N VAL A 93 4.60 -5.06 9.56
CA VAL A 93 5.98 -4.73 9.93
C VAL A 93 6.96 -5.14 8.83
N ASP A 94 6.90 -6.40 8.38
CA ASP A 94 7.76 -6.90 7.30
C ASP A 94 7.57 -6.08 6.01
N GLY A 95 6.31 -5.77 5.68
CA GLY A 95 6.00 -5.00 4.48
C GLY A 95 6.45 -3.54 4.56
N LEU A 96 6.47 -2.95 5.76
CA LEU A 96 6.98 -1.59 5.97
C LEU A 96 8.50 -1.51 5.81
N HIS A 97 9.22 -2.55 6.25
CA HIS A 97 10.67 -2.64 5.98
C HIS A 97 10.96 -2.71 4.48
N ASP A 98 10.20 -3.52 3.73
CA ASP A 98 10.38 -3.61 2.28
C ASP A 98 9.91 -2.34 1.55
N LEU A 99 8.83 -1.71 2.01
CA LEU A 99 8.38 -0.41 1.51
C LEU A 99 9.46 0.65 1.72
N ARG A 100 10.06 0.76 2.92
CA ARG A 100 11.15 1.68 3.22
C ARG A 100 12.30 1.51 2.24
N ARG A 101 12.75 0.26 2.05
CA ARG A 101 13.83 -0.09 1.12
C ARG A 101 13.49 0.41 -0.29
N LEU A 102 12.28 0.14 -0.77
CA LEU A 102 11.82 0.58 -2.09
C LEU A 102 11.80 2.11 -2.24
N LEU A 103 11.29 2.83 -1.24
CA LEU A 103 11.21 4.29 -1.28
C LEU A 103 12.61 4.92 -1.40
N ILE A 104 13.59 4.39 -0.67
CA ILE A 104 14.98 4.84 -0.72
C ILE A 104 15.62 4.48 -2.07
N GLU A 105 15.52 3.22 -2.50
CA GLU A 105 16.16 2.73 -3.73
C GLU A 105 15.65 3.42 -4.99
N GLN A 106 14.34 3.74 -5.03
CA GLN A 106 13.72 4.44 -6.14
C GLN A 106 13.76 5.96 -6.01
N MET A 107 14.36 6.49 -4.93
CA MET A 107 14.42 7.92 -4.62
C MET A 107 13.05 8.61 -4.68
N VAL A 108 12.03 7.96 -4.11
CA VAL A 108 10.65 8.46 -4.12
C VAL A 108 10.55 9.67 -3.21
N ALA A 109 10.10 10.81 -3.74
CA ALA A 109 9.99 12.06 -2.96
C ALA A 109 8.70 12.14 -2.14
N SER A 110 7.63 11.44 -2.56
CA SER A 110 6.34 11.46 -1.86
C SER A 110 5.55 10.17 -1.99
N VAL A 111 4.88 9.76 -0.90
CA VAL A 111 4.07 8.53 -0.86
C VAL A 111 2.78 8.73 -0.09
N ALA A 112 1.68 8.18 -0.61
CA ALA A 112 0.39 8.10 0.08
C ALA A 112 0.12 6.67 0.57
N ILE A 113 -0.17 6.53 1.86
CA ILE A 113 -0.32 5.24 2.56
C ILE A 113 -1.71 5.16 3.21
N PRO A 114 -2.52 4.10 2.95
CA PRO A 114 -3.80 3.90 3.64
C PRO A 114 -3.60 3.31 5.03
N ALA A 115 -4.66 3.24 5.83
CA ALA A 115 -4.67 2.52 7.10
C ALA A 115 -4.49 0.99 6.92
N LEU A 116 -3.22 0.56 6.79
CA LEU A 116 -2.82 -0.81 6.42
C LEU A 116 -3.42 -1.86 7.35
N GLY A 117 -4.30 -2.71 6.82
CA GLY A 117 -4.90 -3.80 7.57
C GLY A 117 -5.88 -3.39 8.69
N ALA A 118 -6.12 -2.10 8.94
CA ALA A 118 -6.97 -1.66 10.06
C ALA A 118 -8.48 -1.82 9.78
N GLY A 119 -8.92 -1.59 8.54
CA GLY A 119 -10.33 -1.76 8.14
C GLY A 119 -10.70 -3.24 7.93
N ASN A 120 -10.75 -3.67 6.67
CA ASN A 120 -11.10 -5.05 6.32
C ASN A 120 -10.19 -6.12 6.96
N GLY A 121 -9.01 -5.74 7.45
CA GLY A 121 -8.05 -6.63 8.11
C GLY A 121 -8.24 -6.75 9.62
N GLY A 122 -8.96 -5.83 10.26
CA GLY A 122 -9.27 -5.85 11.68
C GLY A 122 -8.11 -5.50 12.63
N LEU A 123 -7.00 -4.95 12.13
CA LEU A 123 -5.91 -4.51 13.00
C LEU A 123 -6.27 -3.21 13.74
N PRO A 124 -5.83 -3.00 14.99
CA PRO A 124 -6.03 -1.73 15.68
C PRO A 124 -5.28 -0.60 14.95
N TRP A 125 -6.00 0.44 14.53
CA TRP A 125 -5.40 1.56 13.78
C TRP A 125 -4.23 2.21 14.53
N ALA A 126 -4.39 2.46 15.83
CA ALA A 126 -3.32 3.07 16.64
C ALA A 126 -2.02 2.26 16.58
N ALA A 127 -2.10 0.93 16.66
CA ALA A 127 -0.94 0.05 16.59
C ALA A 127 -0.32 0.04 15.17
N VAL A 128 -1.15 0.04 14.12
CA VAL A 128 -0.66 0.12 12.73
C VAL A 128 0.06 1.45 12.48
N ARG A 129 -0.54 2.55 12.93
CA ARG A 129 0.03 3.90 12.79
C ARG A 129 1.39 3.99 13.47
N GLU A 130 1.51 3.48 14.69
CA GLU A 130 2.78 3.44 15.42
C GLU A 130 3.87 2.72 14.62
N GLN A 131 3.55 1.57 14.00
CA GLN A 131 4.53 0.85 13.17
C GLN A 131 4.94 1.64 11.92
N ILE A 132 4.01 2.38 11.30
CA ILE A 132 4.31 3.24 10.14
C ILE A 132 5.25 4.38 10.56
N GLU A 133 4.97 5.03 11.69
CA GLU A 133 5.80 6.11 12.24
C GLU A 133 7.21 5.62 12.59
N LEU A 134 7.31 4.44 13.24
CA LEU A 134 8.60 3.82 13.56
C LEU A 134 9.41 3.45 12.30
N ALA A 135 8.76 2.92 11.27
CA ALA A 135 9.45 2.42 10.09
C ALA A 135 9.86 3.52 9.10
N LEU A 136 9.09 4.60 9.01
CA LEU A 136 9.23 5.61 7.95
C LEU A 136 9.44 7.05 8.46
N GLY A 137 9.30 7.30 9.77
CA GLY A 137 9.27 8.65 10.34
C GLY A 137 10.58 9.44 10.23
N ASP A 138 11.71 8.74 10.08
CA ASP A 138 13.04 9.31 9.87
C ASP A 138 13.37 9.56 8.38
N LEU A 139 12.47 9.22 7.45
CA LEU A 139 12.68 9.53 6.03
C LEU A 139 12.39 11.00 5.73
N GLU A 140 13.31 11.63 4.98
CA GLU A 140 13.18 12.99 4.46
C GLU A 140 12.34 13.04 3.16
N ILE A 141 11.14 12.43 3.21
CA ILE A 141 10.17 12.41 2.11
C ILE A 141 8.79 12.84 2.62
N ASP A 142 7.89 13.21 1.71
CA ASP A 142 6.51 13.57 2.07
C ASP A 142 5.64 12.32 2.18
N ILE A 143 5.17 12.01 3.39
CA ILE A 143 4.34 10.83 3.66
C ILE A 143 2.93 11.30 4.05
N LEU A 144 1.97 11.01 3.18
CA LEU A 144 0.54 11.24 3.43
C LEU A 144 -0.09 9.97 3.99
N LEU A 145 -0.39 9.97 5.29
CA LEU A 145 -0.98 8.82 5.97
C LEU A 145 -2.50 8.98 6.09
N PHE A 146 -3.25 8.22 5.30
CA PHE A 146 -4.71 8.27 5.27
C PHE A 146 -5.30 7.43 6.41
N ALA A 147 -5.90 8.12 7.38
CA ALA A 147 -6.60 7.47 8.49
C ALA A 147 -7.86 6.73 8.01
N PRO A 148 -8.34 5.72 8.75
CA PRO A 148 -9.64 5.09 8.46
C PRO A 148 -10.75 6.15 8.47
N MET A 149 -11.72 6.03 7.56
CA MET A 149 -12.98 6.75 7.69
C MET A 149 -13.78 6.11 8.84
N GLU A 150 -14.28 6.92 9.76
CA GLU A 150 -15.18 6.48 10.84
C GLU A 150 -16.49 5.88 10.28
#